data_AF-A0A496RC57-F1
#
_entry.id   AF-A0A496RC57-F1
#
_cell.length_a   1.000
_cell.length_b   1.000
_cell.length_c   1.000
_cell.angle_alpha   90.00
_cell.angle_beta   90.00
_cell.angle_gamma   90.00
#
_symmetry.space_group_name_H-M   'P 1'
#
loop_
_entity.id
_entity.type
_entity.pdbx_description
1 polymer ?
#
loop_
_entity_poly.entity_id
_entity_poly.type
_entity_poly.pdbx_seq_one_letter_code
_entity_poly.pdbx_strand_id
1 'polypeptide(L)' 'MTENTAEIKSQIAHIDTTNDNLTGRAGLTLVSRYVRAAGIPTLLSSKFSFIRKSSKGTKLVLIFHQIICF' A
#
# COMPACT_ATOMS: atom_id res chain seq x y z
N MET A 1 12.80 -31.95 -19.79
CA MET A 1 12.05 -30.75 -19.37
C MET A 1 12.81 -30.15 -18.21
N THR A 2 13.57 -29.08 -18.47
CA THR A 2 14.38 -28.41 -17.44
C THR A 2 13.47 -27.41 -16.73
N GLU A 3 13.15 -27.70 -15.48
CA GLU A 3 12.31 -26.84 -14.65
C GLU A 3 13.10 -25.59 -14.26
N ASN A 4 12.67 -24.44 -14.78
CA ASN A 4 13.27 -23.14 -14.47
C ASN A 4 12.76 -22.70 -13.08
N THR A 5 13.36 -23.27 -12.03
CA THR A 5 13.09 -22.87 -10.65
C THR A 5 13.73 -21.52 -10.43
N ALA A 6 12.92 -20.46 -10.36
CA ALA A 6 13.42 -19.13 -10.00
C ALA A 6 14.09 -19.22 -8.63
N GLU A 7 15.40 -18.95 -8.57
CA GLU A 7 16.15 -18.94 -7.32
C GLU A 7 15.56 -17.89 -6.38
N ILE A 8 14.87 -18.34 -5.33
CA ILE A 8 14.35 -17.46 -4.29
C ILE A 8 15.55 -16.98 -3.47
N LYS A 9 16.04 -15.77 -3.76
CA LYS A 9 17.21 -15.17 -3.07
C LYS A 9 17.04 -15.08 -1.55
N SER A 10 15.81 -14.94 -1.05
CA SER A 10 15.53 -14.77 0.38
C SER A 10 14.09 -15.15 0.69
N GLN A 11 13.89 -15.97 1.73
CA GLN A 11 12.57 -16.33 2.24
C GLN A 11 12.26 -15.49 3.50
N ILE A 12 11.01 -15.03 3.65
CA ILE A 12 10.56 -14.37 4.88
C ILE A 12 10.55 -15.41 5.99
N ALA A 13 11.46 -15.25 6.96
CA ALA A 13 11.61 -16.19 8.08
C ALA A 13 10.64 -15.89 9.24
N HIS A 14 10.31 -14.61 9.45
CA HIS A 14 9.49 -14.16 10.57
C HIS A 14 8.76 -12.85 10.25
N ILE A 15 7.57 -12.68 10.82
CA ILE A 15 6.78 -11.45 10.76
C ILE A 15 6.41 -11.09 12.20
N ASP A 16 6.72 -9.87 12.61
CA ASP A 16 6.40 -9.35 13.94
C ASP A 16 5.86 -7.92 13.86
N THR A 17 5.16 -7.50 14.91
CA THR A 17 4.83 -6.10 15.14
C THR A 17 6.06 -5.32 15.58
N THR A 18 6.27 -4.13 15.02
CA THR A 18 7.27 -3.19 15.52
C THR A 18 6.62 -2.12 16.38
N ASN A 19 7.30 -1.75 17.47
CA ASN A 19 6.95 -0.58 18.29
C ASN A 19 7.63 0.70 17.79
N ASP A 20 8.40 0.61 16.69
CA ASP A 20 9.07 1.76 16.10
C ASP A 20 8.05 2.78 15.60
N ASN A 21 8.26 4.04 15.97
CA ASN A 21 7.47 5.13 15.44
C ASN A 21 8.09 5.62 14.12
N LEU A 22 7.56 5.13 13.00
CA LEU A 22 7.99 5.52 11.66
C LEU A 22 7.54 6.96 11.34
N THR A 23 8.26 7.93 11.89
CA THR A 23 8.01 9.36 11.69
C THR A 23 8.82 9.93 10.51
N GLY A 24 8.34 11.04 9.96
CA GLY A 24 9.04 11.79 8.91
C GLY A 24 8.95 11.20 7.51
N ARG A 25 9.55 11.90 6.53
CA ARG A 25 9.39 11.61 5.10
C ARG A 25 10.01 10.27 4.68
N ALA A 26 11.14 9.90 5.29
CA ALA A 26 11.86 8.68 4.93
C ALA A 26 11.15 7.42 5.45
N GLY A 27 10.72 7.40 6.72
CA GLY A 27 10.04 6.25 7.32
C GLY A 27 8.71 5.93 6.64
N LEU A 28 7.91 6.96 6.37
CA LEU A 28 6.62 6.81 5.69
C LEU A 28 6.72 6.45 4.20
N THR A 29 7.87 6.65 3.55
CA THR A 29 8.04 6.31 2.13
C THR A 29 7.90 4.80 1.88
N LEU A 30 8.46 3.97 2.77
CA LEU A 30 8.35 2.51 2.68
C LEU A 30 6.90 2.05 2.85
N VAL A 31 6.22 2.56 3.89
CA VAL A 31 4.81 2.27 4.16
C VAL A 31 3.93 2.70 2.98
N SER A 32 4.11 3.93 2.51
CA SER A 32 3.38 4.49 1.38
C SER A 32 3.54 3.67 0.10
N ARG A 33 4.78 3.24 -0.20
CA ARG A 33 5.04 2.35 -1.34
C ARG A 33 4.37 0.99 -1.18
N TYR A 34 4.48 0.39 0.00
CA TYR A 34 3.87 -0.90 0.29
C TYR A 34 2.34 -0.85 0.15
N VAL A 35 1.68 0.12 0.79
CA VAL A 35 0.22 0.31 0.74
C VAL A 35 -0.26 0.46 -0.70
N ARG A 36 0.50 1.20 -1.52
CA ARG A 36 0.18 1.41 -2.94
C ARG A 36 0.39 0.15 -3.78
N ALA A 37 1.50 -0.57 -3.57
CA ALA A 37 1.81 -1.82 -4.27
C ALA A 37 0.82 -2.93 -3.90
N ALA A 38 0.37 -2.98 -2.66
CA ALA A 38 -0.65 -3.91 -2.19
C ALA A 38 -2.07 -3.58 -2.72
N GLY A 39 -2.26 -2.46 -3.43
CA GLY A 39 -3.54 -2.10 -4.03
C GLY A 39 -4.62 -1.67 -3.03
N ILE A 40 -4.25 -1.44 -1.76
CA ILE A 40 -5.19 -1.11 -0.68
C ILE A 40 -6.04 0.13 -1.03
N PRO A 41 -5.48 1.27 -1.48
CA PRO A 41 -6.28 2.46 -1.78
C PRO A 41 -7.26 2.25 -2.93
N THR A 42 -6.90 1.40 -3.90
CA THR A 42 -7.76 1.05 -5.04
C THR A 42 -8.94 0.19 -4.58
N LEU A 43 -8.69 -0.79 -3.71
CA LEU A 43 -9.74 -1.62 -3.10
C LEU A 43 -10.75 -0.76 -2.34
N LEU A 44 -10.26 0.15 -1.48
CA LEU A 44 -11.12 1.08 -0.75
C LEU A 44 -11.88 2.00 -1.70
N SER A 45 -11.22 2.59 -2.70
CA SER A 45 -11.89 3.44 -3.69
C SER A 45 -12.99 2.71 -4.46
N SER A 46 -12.84 1.41 -4.72
CA SER A 46 -13.88 0.61 -5.37
C SER A 46 -15.06 0.39 -4.44
N LYS A 47 -14.81 0.01 -3.19
CA LYS A 47 -15.85 -0.22 -2.17
C LYS A 47 -16.62 1.04 -1.84
N PHE A 48 -15.93 2.18 -1.76
CA PHE A 48 -16.49 3.48 -1.41
C PHE A 48 -16.73 4.38 -2.62
N SER A 49 -16.86 3.80 -3.82
CA SER A 49 -17.07 4.54 -5.07
C SER A 49 -18.31 5.46 -5.01
N PHE A 50 -19.32 5.06 -4.25
CA PHE A 50 -20.55 5.84 -3.98
C PHE A 50 -20.33 7.15 -3.21
N ILE A 51 -19.21 7.31 -2.48
CA ILE A 51 -18.89 8.56 -1.77
C ILE A 51 -18.60 9.69 -2.76
N ARG A 52 -18.10 9.36 -3.96
CA ARG A 52 -17.70 10.36 -4.95
C ARG A 52 -18.93 10.95 -5.65
N LYS A 53 -19.43 12.07 -5.13
CA LYS A 53 -20.54 12.83 -5.72
C LYS A 53 -20.19 13.56 -7.03
N SER A 54 -18.91 13.84 -7.30
CA SER A 54 -18.46 14.59 -8.49
C SER A 54 -17.15 14.06 -9.07
N SER A 55 -17.04 14.10 -10.39
CA SER A 55 -15.83 13.71 -11.13
C SER A 55 -14.70 14.75 -11.07
N LYS A 56 -15.01 16.00 -10.69
CA LYS A 56 -14.05 17.10 -10.62
C LYS A 56 -13.20 17.11 -9.34
N GLY A 57 -13.59 16.33 -8.32
CA GLY A 57 -12.86 16.25 -7.05
C GLY A 57 -11.65 15.33 -7.09
N THR A 58 -10.83 15.38 -6.03
CA THR A 58 -9.70 14.48 -5.83
C THR A 58 -10.15 13.02 -5.91
N LYS A 59 -9.38 12.20 -6.62
CA LYS A 59 -9.68 10.76 -6.75
C LYS A 59 -9.70 10.11 -5.37
N LEU A 60 -10.73 9.32 -5.07
CA LEU A 60 -10.85 8.59 -3.80
C LEU A 60 -9.60 7.74 -3.48
N VAL A 61 -9.00 7.12 -4.49
CA VAL A 61 -7.71 6.41 -4.37
C VAL A 61 -6.62 7.27 -3.71
N LEU A 62 -6.52 8.54 -4.11
CA LEU A 62 -5.53 9.47 -3.56
C LEU A 62 -5.90 9.89 -2.13
N ILE A 63 -7.18 10.13 -1.87
CA ILE A 63 -7.68 10.48 -0.54
C ILE A 63 -7.41 9.36 0.46
N PHE A 64 -7.75 8.11 0.11
CA PHE A 64 -7.49 6.96 0.99
C PHE A 64 -6.01 6.73 1.21
N HIS A 65 -5.19 6.87 0.16
CA HIS A 65 -3.74 6.77 0.32
C HIS A 65 -3.18 7.86 1.25
N GLN A 66 -3.72 9.08 1.16
CA GLN A 66 -3.35 10.17 2.05
C GLN A 66 -3.73 9.86 3.50
N ILE A 67 -5.01 9.54 3.80
CA ILE A 67 -5.48 9.25 5.16
C ILE A 67 -4.69 8.11 5.84
N ILE A 68 -4.23 7.12 5.07
CA ILE A 68 -3.44 6.00 5.62
C ILE A 68 -2.01 6.43 5.94
N CYS A 69 -1.43 7.36 5.17
CA CYS A 69 0.00 7.67 5.23
C CYS A 69 0.33 9.05 5.81
N PHE A 70 -0.63 9.97 5.95
CA PHE A 70 -0.42 11.37 6.31
C PHE A 70 -1.61 11.95 7.08
#